data_AF-A0A7X7R5G0-F1
#
_entry.id   AF-A0A7X7R5G0-F1
#
_cell.length_a   1.000
_cell.length_b   1.000
_cell.length_c   1.000
_cell.angle_alpha   90.00
_cell.angle_beta   90.00
_cell.angle_gamma   90.00
#
_symmetry.space_group_name_H-M   'P 1'
#
loop_
_entity.id
_entity.type
_entity.pdbx_description
1 polymer ?
#
loop_
_entity_poly.entity_id
_entity_poly.type
_entity_poly.pdbx_seq_one_letter_code
_entity_poly.pdbx_strand_id
1 'polypeptide(L)'
;ICELRGFKKISLEPNEEKTVSFDLGSLDFSIYHPDLKKWIGISGIYDIAIQKNAEDICLSRPIQIQFSEDYPTPEKNQLALSYTVSGGLTFSDQDFSTLIDRPLNQEHIHRARPYHLDDEINDLAHTLLGRLLKKIAVRIAWKTLKRSGTASRKAAEKSVGESTPRSLVLFSGGKIKLSMMEGIIHLCNRHFRQAFKQFFKGGKS
;
A
#
# COMPACT_ATOMS: atom_id res chain seq x y z
N ILE A 1 14.36 5.59 17.38
CA ILE A 1 13.93 5.17 16.02
C ILE A 1 15.13 4.52 15.36
N CYS A 2 14.98 3.33 14.79
CA CYS A 2 16.04 2.59 14.09
C CYS A 2 15.58 2.24 12.68
N GLU A 3 16.51 2.18 11.72
CA GLU A 3 16.25 1.77 10.35
C GLU A 3 17.01 0.46 10.05
N LEU A 4 16.34 -0.50 9.42
CA LEU A 4 16.97 -1.78 9.05
C LEU A 4 17.91 -1.57 7.86
N ARG A 5 19.21 -1.82 8.05
CA ARG A 5 20.21 -1.78 6.97
C ARG A 5 20.62 -3.15 6.44
N GLY A 6 20.36 -4.22 7.18
CA GLY A 6 20.63 -5.57 6.72
C GLY A 6 20.04 -6.63 7.63
N PHE A 7 19.79 -7.82 7.09
CA PHE A 7 19.35 -8.98 7.86
C PHE A 7 19.98 -10.26 7.30
N LYS A 8 20.21 -11.24 8.18
CA LYS A 8 20.64 -12.59 7.81
C LYS A 8 19.82 -13.61 8.58
N LYS A 9 19.29 -14.61 7.87
CA LYS A 9 18.66 -15.78 8.46
C LYS A 9 19.69 -16.91 8.52
N ILE A 10 19.91 -17.45 9.71
CA ILE A 10 20.86 -18.55 9.93
C ILE A 10 20.12 -19.73 10.58
N SER A 11 20.58 -20.94 10.26
CA SER A 11 20.15 -22.16 10.94
C SER A 11 21.26 -22.59 11.91
N LEU A 12 20.88 -23.01 13.12
CA LEU A 12 21.79 -23.49 14.15
C LEU A 12 21.28 -24.82 14.67
N GLU A 13 22.16 -25.81 14.75
CA GLU A 13 21.92 -27.01 15.56
C GLU A 13 21.98 -26.67 17.06
N PRO A 14 21.45 -27.54 17.95
CA PRO A 14 21.57 -27.32 19.39
C PRO A 14 23.04 -27.14 19.81
N ASN A 15 23.34 -26.03 20.47
CA ASN A 15 24.67 -25.59 20.90
C ASN A 15 25.65 -25.23 19.76
N GLU A 16 25.18 -25.06 18.52
CA GLU A 16 25.99 -24.53 17.43
C GLU A 16 26.09 -22.99 17.53
N GLU A 17 27.27 -22.44 17.28
CA GLU A 17 27.51 -21.00 17.14
C GLU A 17 27.99 -20.67 15.73
N LYS A 18 27.49 -19.56 15.16
CA LYS A 18 27.94 -19.04 13.86
C LYS A 18 28.22 -17.55 13.95
N THR A 19 29.30 -17.12 13.31
CA THR A 19 29.60 -15.71 13.11
C THR A 19 28.87 -15.18 11.88
N VAL A 20 28.23 -14.01 12.02
CA VAL A 20 27.63 -13.27 10.92
C VAL A 20 28.32 -11.92 10.77
N SER A 21 28.52 -11.50 9.53
CA SER A 21 29.11 -10.20 9.18
C SER A 21 28.16 -9.41 8.30
N PHE A 22 28.15 -8.10 8.47
CA PHE A 22 27.38 -7.15 7.66
C PHE A 22 28.32 -6.05 7.19
N ASP A 23 28.26 -5.73 5.91
CA ASP A 23 29.01 -4.64 5.31
C ASP A 23 28.08 -3.44 5.19
N LEU A 24 28.50 -2.30 5.75
CA LEU A 24 27.77 -1.04 5.65
C LEU A 24 28.56 -0.07 4.76
N GLY A 25 27.90 0.43 3.72
CA GLY A 25 28.43 1.42 2.80
C GLY A 25 27.96 2.84 3.14
N SER A 26 28.41 3.82 2.35
CA SER A 26 28.01 5.22 2.52
C SER A 26 26.50 5.45 2.44
N LEU A 27 25.80 4.68 1.58
CA LEU A 27 24.35 4.78 1.41
C LEU A 27 23.57 4.35 2.67
N ASP A 28 24.13 3.48 3.52
CA ASP A 28 23.50 3.09 4.78
C ASP A 28 23.45 4.22 5.81
N PHE A 29 24.23 5.28 5.58
CA PHE A 29 24.28 6.51 6.37
C PHE A 29 23.79 7.72 5.60
N SER A 30 23.11 7.50 4.47
CA SER A 30 22.64 8.56 3.58
C SER A 30 21.13 8.74 3.63
N ILE A 31 20.68 9.96 3.37
CA ILE A 31 19.29 10.29 3.09
C ILE A 31 19.15 10.87 1.69
N TYR A 32 17.97 10.80 1.11
CA TYR A 32 17.71 11.45 -0.16
C TYR A 32 17.42 12.94 0.06
N HIS A 33 18.21 13.82 -0.58
CA HIS A 33 17.95 15.25 -0.57
C HIS A 33 17.02 15.61 -1.76
N PRO A 34 15.77 16.03 -1.52
CA PRO A 34 14.80 16.26 -2.60
C PRO A 34 15.24 17.38 -3.56
N ASP A 35 15.77 18.49 -3.05
CA ASP A 35 16.14 19.63 -3.90
C ASP A 35 17.40 19.36 -4.75
N LEU A 36 18.40 18.67 -4.20
CA LEU A 36 19.62 18.26 -4.92
C LEU A 36 19.41 17.01 -5.79
N LYS A 37 18.28 16.31 -5.61
CA LYS A 37 17.93 15.05 -6.29
C LYS A 37 19.02 13.98 -6.22
N LYS A 38 19.69 13.87 -5.07
CA LYS A 38 20.78 12.90 -4.84
C LYS A 38 20.75 12.38 -3.41
N TRP A 39 21.36 11.21 -3.22
CA TRP A 39 21.67 10.69 -1.89
C TRP A 39 22.83 11.48 -1.29
N ILE A 40 22.67 11.90 -0.04
CA ILE A 40 23.66 12.65 0.72
C ILE A 40 23.97 11.92 2.02
N GLY A 41 25.25 11.78 2.34
CA GLY A 41 25.67 11.26 3.63
C GLY A 41 25.51 12.31 4.73
N ILE A 42 25.05 11.91 5.91
CA ILE A 42 24.99 12.80 7.07
C ILE A 42 26.17 12.46 8.00
N SER A 43 26.98 13.46 8.32
CA SER A 43 28.04 13.30 9.32
C SER A 43 27.42 13.27 10.72
N GLY A 44 27.92 12.39 11.59
CA GLY A 44 27.39 12.28 12.94
C GLY A 44 27.75 10.98 13.65
N ILE A 45 27.14 10.80 14.83
CA ILE A 45 27.25 9.57 15.61
C ILE A 45 26.02 8.72 15.30
N TYR A 46 26.26 7.48 14.88
CA TYR A 46 25.24 6.48 14.60
C TYR A 46 25.36 5.31 15.57
N ASP A 47 24.26 4.89 16.17
CA ASP A 47 24.20 3.65 16.94
C ASP A 47 23.89 2.47 16.01
N ILE A 48 24.89 1.61 15.78
CA ILE A 48 24.70 0.35 15.05
C ILE A 48 24.16 -0.69 16.02
N ALA A 49 22.90 -1.08 15.83
CA ALA A 49 22.22 -2.06 16.65
C ALA A 49 22.02 -3.40 15.92
N ILE A 50 22.28 -4.50 16.61
CA ILE A 50 21.87 -5.85 16.22
C ILE A 50 20.63 -6.22 17.02
N GLN A 51 19.55 -6.56 16.32
CA GLN A 51 18.25 -6.80 16.91
C GLN A 51 17.66 -8.12 16.40
N LYS A 52 16.89 -8.82 17.25
CA LYS A 52 16.12 -10.01 16.83
C LYS A 52 14.80 -9.63 16.16
N ASN A 53 14.26 -8.49 16.55
CA ASN A 53 13.07 -7.83 16.03
C ASN A 53 13.17 -6.32 16.34
N ALA A 54 12.24 -5.51 15.85
CA ALA A 54 12.31 -4.05 15.95
C ALA A 54 12.35 -3.47 17.39
N GLU A 55 12.02 -4.28 18.41
CA GLU A 55 11.93 -3.85 19.81
C GLU A 55 13.03 -4.47 20.71
N ASP A 56 13.69 -5.55 20.27
CA ASP A 56 14.63 -6.34 21.07
C ASP A 56 16.09 -6.18 20.59
N ILE A 57 16.80 -5.23 21.23
CA ILE A 57 18.22 -4.93 20.97
C ILE A 57 19.12 -5.92 21.73
N CYS A 58 19.92 -6.67 20.98
CA CYS A 58 20.90 -7.61 21.54
C CYS A 58 22.27 -6.96 21.75
N LEU A 59 22.70 -6.13 20.79
CA LEU A 59 23.98 -5.42 20.81
C LEU A 59 23.76 -4.03 20.23
N SER A 60 24.42 -3.01 20.77
CA SER A 60 24.51 -1.70 20.15
C SER A 60 25.91 -1.13 20.31
N ARG A 61 26.39 -0.40 19.29
CA ARG A 61 27.67 0.28 19.35
C ARG A 61 27.62 1.61 18.58
N PRO A 62 28.04 2.73 19.20
CA PRO A 62 28.16 3.99 18.49
C PRO A 62 29.37 3.98 17.56
N ILE A 63 29.21 4.56 16.38
CA ILE A 63 30.28 4.86 15.44
C ILE A 63 30.16 6.31 14.98
N GLN A 64 31.30 6.97 14.79
CA GLN A 64 31.35 8.31 14.21
C GLN A 64 31.61 8.19 12.71
N ILE A 65 30.73 8.79 11.91
CA ILE A 65 30.84 8.86 10.46
C ILE A 65 31.08 10.31 10.07
N GLN A 66 32.04 10.54 9.17
CA GLN A 66 32.37 11.84 8.62
C GLN A 66 32.31 11.77 7.10
N PHE A 67 31.41 12.56 6.50
CA PHE A 67 31.38 12.82 5.07
C PHE A 67 32.14 14.10 4.73
N SER A 68 32.66 14.19 3.50
CA SER A 68 33.45 15.34 3.04
C SER A 68 32.62 16.58 2.73
N GLU A 69 31.35 16.38 2.36
CA GLU A 69 30.41 17.45 2.04
C GLU A 69 29.44 17.61 3.21
N ASP A 70 29.22 18.86 3.60
CA ASP A 70 28.12 19.23 4.49
C ASP A 70 26.97 19.75 3.62
N TYR A 71 25.76 19.26 3.88
CA TYR A 71 24.58 19.59 3.10
C TYR A 71 23.57 20.30 4.00
N PRO A 72 22.97 21.41 3.55
CA PRO A 72 21.93 22.06 4.31
C PRO A 72 20.72 21.12 4.46
N THR A 73 20.06 21.15 5.61
CA THR A 73 18.77 20.47 5.78
C THR A 73 17.76 21.08 4.79
N PRO A 74 16.99 20.28 4.03
CA PRO A 74 15.98 20.80 3.13
C PRO A 74 15.02 21.75 3.86
N GLU A 75 14.85 22.97 3.36
CA GLU A 75 14.01 24.01 3.97
C GLU A 75 12.56 23.52 4.17
N LYS A 76 12.06 22.72 3.22
CA LYS A 76 10.72 22.11 3.26
C LYS A 76 10.46 21.27 4.52
N ASN A 77 11.48 20.56 5.03
CA ASN A 77 11.36 19.77 6.26
C ASN A 77 11.16 20.66 7.49
N GLN A 78 11.60 21.93 7.44
CA GLN A 78 11.43 22.91 8.51
C GLN A 78 10.04 23.54 8.48
N LEU A 79 9.38 23.57 7.31
CA LEU A 79 8.04 24.14 7.14
C LEU A 79 6.92 23.14 7.45
N ALA A 80 7.17 21.84 7.26
CA ALA A 80 6.20 20.76 7.49
C ALA A 80 6.14 20.31 8.97
N LEU A 81 5.77 21.22 9.87
CA LEU A 81 5.93 21.04 11.31
C LEU A 81 5.12 19.87 11.91
N SER A 82 3.99 19.48 11.33
CA SER A 82 3.23 18.31 11.80
C SER A 82 4.04 17.00 11.69
N TYR A 83 5.01 16.93 10.78
CA TYR A 83 5.91 15.77 10.65
C TYR A 83 7.09 15.79 11.64
N THR A 84 7.16 16.78 12.54
CA THR A 84 8.19 16.82 13.58
C THR A 84 7.79 15.97 14.79
N VAL A 85 8.71 15.12 15.24
CA VAL A 85 8.48 14.15 16.33
C VAL A 85 8.07 14.83 17.65
N SER A 86 8.42 16.10 17.84
CA SER A 86 8.07 16.91 19.01
C SER A 86 6.58 17.20 19.17
N GLY A 87 5.78 17.15 18.10
CA GLY A 87 4.35 17.46 18.11
C GLY A 87 3.41 16.25 18.28
N GLY A 88 3.96 15.03 18.37
CA GLY A 88 3.19 13.79 18.21
C GLY A 88 2.94 13.44 16.73
N LEU A 89 2.39 12.25 16.45
CA LEU A 89 2.09 11.78 15.09
C LEU A 89 0.79 12.40 14.55
N THR A 90 0.79 13.72 14.42
CA THR A 90 -0.28 14.45 13.72
C THR A 90 0.19 14.75 12.32
N PHE A 91 -0.67 14.61 11.30
CA PHE A 91 -0.28 14.86 9.92
C PHE A 91 -1.30 15.80 9.30
N SER A 92 -0.82 16.94 8.78
CA SER A 92 -1.68 17.87 8.06
C SER A 92 -1.53 17.72 6.54
N ASP A 93 -2.64 17.80 5.83
CA ASP A 93 -2.70 17.83 4.37
C ASP A 93 -1.87 18.99 3.78
N GLN A 94 -1.82 20.11 4.50
CA GLN A 94 -1.04 21.28 4.14
C GLN A 94 0.47 21.01 4.20
N ASP A 95 0.93 20.40 5.29
CA ASP A 95 2.35 20.04 5.44
C ASP A 95 2.74 18.96 4.46
N PHE A 96 1.87 17.97 4.22
CA PHE A 96 2.12 16.98 3.19
C PHE A 96 2.24 17.62 1.81
N SER A 97 1.30 18.51 1.43
CA SER A 97 1.36 19.29 0.18
C SER A 97 2.67 20.09 0.07
N THR A 98 3.16 20.62 1.19
CA THR A 98 4.43 21.37 1.27
C THR A 98 5.65 20.46 1.05
N LEU A 99 5.64 19.26 1.63
CA LEU A 99 6.70 18.25 1.43
C LEU A 99 6.78 17.76 -0.01
N ILE A 100 5.63 17.52 -0.65
CA ILE A 100 5.58 16.99 -2.03
C ILE A 100 5.62 18.07 -3.11
N ASP A 101 5.59 19.35 -2.73
CA ASP A 101 5.63 20.50 -3.63
C ASP A 101 4.54 20.50 -4.70
N ARG A 102 3.34 20.06 -4.31
CA ARG A 102 2.14 20.07 -5.15
C ARG A 102 0.89 20.04 -4.28
N PRO A 103 -0.24 20.61 -4.75
CA PRO A 103 -1.51 20.45 -4.05
C PRO A 103 -1.89 18.97 -3.99
N LEU A 104 -2.52 18.57 -2.90
CA LEU A 104 -3.21 17.30 -2.83
C LEU A 104 -4.24 17.19 -3.95
N ASN A 105 -4.25 16.04 -4.62
CA ASN A 105 -5.34 15.70 -5.52
C ASN A 105 -6.61 15.53 -4.69
N GLN A 106 -7.76 15.89 -5.27
CA GLN A 106 -9.05 15.66 -4.63
C GLN A 106 -9.20 14.17 -4.28
N GLU A 107 -9.63 13.87 -3.04
CA GLU A 107 -9.78 12.51 -2.50
C GLU A 107 -10.79 11.63 -3.27
N HIS A 108 -11.53 12.23 -4.21
CA HIS A 108 -12.62 11.60 -4.93
C HIS A 108 -12.53 11.88 -6.43
N ILE A 109 -11.54 11.29 -7.10
CA ILE A 109 -11.66 11.10 -8.55
C ILE A 109 -12.76 10.05 -8.73
N HIS A 110 -14.01 10.50 -8.85
CA HIS A 110 -15.10 9.63 -9.27
C HIS A 110 -14.78 9.10 -10.66
N ARG A 111 -14.32 7.85 -10.73
CA ARG A 111 -14.07 7.17 -11.99
C ARG A 111 -15.35 7.19 -12.81
N ALA A 112 -15.29 7.87 -13.95
CA ALA A 112 -16.32 7.80 -14.97
C ALA A 112 -15.97 6.70 -15.98
N ARG A 113 -16.95 6.32 -16.82
CA ARG A 113 -16.72 5.39 -17.95
C ARG A 113 -15.52 5.86 -18.79
N PRO A 114 -14.71 4.93 -19.33
CA PRO A 114 -14.90 3.48 -19.30
C PRO A 114 -14.39 2.83 -18.01
N TYR A 115 -15.17 1.88 -17.50
CA TYR A 115 -14.81 1.00 -16.40
C TYR A 115 -14.02 -0.22 -16.87
N HIS A 116 -13.16 -0.75 -16.01
CA HIS A 116 -12.32 -1.92 -16.21
C HIS A 116 -12.51 -2.94 -15.07
N LEU A 117 -11.95 -4.14 -15.25
CA LEU A 117 -12.02 -5.21 -14.25
C LEU A 117 -11.23 -4.91 -12.96
N ASP A 118 -10.33 -3.93 -13.02
CA ASP A 118 -9.44 -3.51 -11.94
C ASP A 118 -9.91 -2.22 -11.25
N ASP A 119 -11.03 -1.64 -11.70
CA ASP A 119 -11.66 -0.51 -11.01
C ASP A 119 -12.41 -1.02 -9.76
N GLU A 120 -12.70 -0.12 -8.83
CA GLU A 120 -13.40 -0.49 -7.60
C GLU A 120 -14.88 -0.78 -7.85
N ILE A 121 -15.47 -1.69 -7.08
CA ILE A 121 -16.91 -1.95 -7.13
C ILE A 121 -17.72 -0.68 -6.79
N ASN A 122 -17.18 0.19 -5.95
CA ASN A 122 -17.77 1.50 -5.66
C ASN A 122 -17.87 2.38 -6.92
N ASP A 123 -16.85 2.40 -7.78
CA ASP A 123 -16.87 3.14 -9.04
C ASP A 123 -17.99 2.64 -9.96
N LEU A 124 -18.16 1.32 -10.04
CA LEU A 124 -19.21 0.72 -10.86
C LEU A 124 -20.62 1.05 -10.34
N ALA A 125 -20.77 1.29 -9.03
CA ALA A 125 -22.06 1.54 -8.37
C ALA A 125 -22.74 2.86 -8.80
N HIS A 126 -22.08 3.68 -9.62
CA HIS A 126 -22.74 4.77 -10.34
C HIS A 126 -23.70 4.27 -11.44
N THR A 127 -23.57 3.01 -11.88
CA THR A 127 -24.45 2.36 -12.85
C THR A 127 -25.49 1.46 -12.17
N LEU A 128 -26.64 1.22 -12.81
CA LEU A 128 -27.66 0.30 -12.30
C LEU A 128 -27.11 -1.12 -12.11
N LEU A 129 -26.32 -1.61 -13.07
CA LEU A 129 -25.70 -2.93 -13.02
C LEU A 129 -24.61 -3.02 -11.95
N GLY A 130 -23.79 -1.99 -11.79
CA GLY A 130 -22.79 -1.96 -10.72
C GLY A 130 -23.43 -1.90 -9.33
N ARG A 131 -24.56 -1.20 -9.14
CA ARG A 131 -25.33 -1.26 -7.88
C ARG A 131 -25.82 -2.67 -7.57
N LEU A 132 -26.32 -3.38 -8.60
CA LEU A 132 -26.74 -4.77 -8.45
C LEU A 132 -25.54 -5.67 -8.10
N LEU A 133 -24.41 -5.52 -8.78
CA LEU A 133 -23.17 -6.25 -8.52
C LEU A 133 -22.71 -6.04 -7.07
N LYS A 134 -22.60 -4.79 -6.62
CA LYS A 134 -22.25 -4.43 -5.24
C LYS A 134 -23.18 -5.10 -4.23
N LYS A 135 -24.50 -5.03 -4.46
CA LYS A 135 -25.50 -5.64 -3.56
C LYS A 135 -25.34 -7.15 -3.44
N ILE A 136 -25.03 -7.83 -4.55
CA ILE A 136 -24.78 -9.28 -4.55
C ILE A 136 -23.48 -9.61 -3.81
N ALA A 137 -22.40 -8.88 -4.10
CA ALA A 137 -21.09 -9.08 -3.48
C ALA A 137 -21.14 -8.88 -1.95
N VAL A 138 -21.74 -7.79 -1.49
CA VAL A 138 -21.93 -7.51 -0.05
C VAL A 138 -22.75 -8.61 0.63
N ARG A 139 -23.81 -9.10 -0.03
CA ARG A 139 -24.63 -10.19 0.49
C ARG A 139 -23.84 -11.50 0.62
N ILE A 140 -22.93 -11.79 -0.31
CA ILE A 140 -22.04 -12.95 -0.22
C ILE A 140 -21.09 -12.78 0.97
N ALA A 141 -20.45 -11.62 1.10
CA ALA A 141 -19.55 -11.32 2.22
C ALA A 141 -20.25 -11.48 3.58
N TRP A 142 -21.48 -10.97 3.73
CA TRP A 142 -22.27 -11.13 4.95
C TRP A 142 -22.60 -12.59 5.28
N LYS A 143 -22.83 -13.44 4.26
CA LYS A 143 -23.07 -14.87 4.47
C LYS A 143 -21.81 -15.60 4.97
N THR A 144 -20.64 -15.16 4.53
CA THR A 144 -19.35 -15.72 4.98
C THR A 144 -19.04 -15.28 6.41
N LEU A 145 -19.40 -14.05 6.78
CA LEU A 145 -19.15 -13.44 8.11
C LEU A 145 -20.23 -13.75 9.15
N LYS A 146 -20.92 -14.90 9.03
CA LYS A 146 -22.10 -15.28 9.82
C LYS A 146 -21.93 -15.28 11.36
N ARG A 147 -20.74 -15.00 11.91
CA ARG A 147 -20.46 -14.95 13.36
C ARG A 147 -19.78 -13.65 13.84
N SER A 148 -19.77 -12.58 13.05
CA SER A 148 -19.04 -11.35 13.39
C SER A 148 -19.97 -10.17 13.72
N GLY A 149 -19.53 -9.29 14.64
CA GLY A 149 -20.30 -8.12 15.13
C GLY A 149 -20.55 -7.03 14.08
N THR A 150 -21.25 -5.96 14.47
CA THR A 150 -21.66 -4.84 13.58
C THR A 150 -20.47 -4.12 12.94
N ALA A 151 -19.38 -3.91 13.68
CA ALA A 151 -18.15 -3.32 13.17
C ALA A 151 -17.53 -4.17 12.03
N SER A 152 -17.53 -5.50 12.17
CA SER A 152 -17.02 -6.41 11.15
C SER A 152 -17.86 -6.40 9.87
N ARG A 153 -19.17 -6.16 9.98
CA ARG A 153 -20.05 -6.04 8.80
C ARG A 153 -19.79 -4.74 8.03
N LYS A 154 -19.61 -3.62 8.74
CA LYS A 154 -19.29 -2.33 8.11
C LYS A 154 -17.90 -2.35 7.45
N ALA A 155 -16.92 -2.97 8.13
CA ALA A 155 -15.59 -3.18 7.56
C ALA A 155 -15.64 -4.06 6.29
N ALA A 156 -16.44 -5.13 6.31
CA ALA A 156 -16.61 -5.99 5.14
C ALA A 156 -17.31 -5.30 3.98
N GLU A 157 -18.32 -4.46 4.25
CA GLU A 157 -18.98 -3.67 3.21
C GLU A 157 -18.01 -2.68 2.55
N LYS A 158 -17.20 -1.98 3.36
CA LYS A 158 -16.17 -1.07 2.86
C LYS A 158 -15.12 -1.82 2.04
N SER A 159 -14.62 -2.94 2.55
CA SER A 159 -13.66 -3.82 1.86
C SER A 159 -14.21 -4.36 0.53
N VAL A 160 -15.48 -4.77 0.47
CA VAL A 160 -16.11 -5.19 -0.79
C VAL A 160 -16.19 -4.02 -1.76
N GLY A 161 -16.54 -2.81 -1.29
CA GLY A 161 -16.60 -1.62 -2.12
C GLY A 161 -15.27 -1.26 -2.78
N GLU A 162 -14.17 -1.35 -2.02
CA GLU A 162 -12.79 -1.05 -2.44
C GLU A 162 -12.13 -2.22 -3.21
N SER A 163 -12.78 -3.40 -3.25
CA SER A 163 -12.32 -4.53 -4.04
C SER A 163 -12.73 -4.40 -5.52
N THR A 164 -12.10 -5.19 -6.38
CA THR A 164 -12.33 -5.14 -7.82
C THR A 164 -13.29 -6.24 -8.32
N PRO A 165 -13.97 -6.04 -9.47
CA PRO A 165 -14.72 -7.08 -10.16
C PRO A 165 -13.90 -8.36 -10.43
N ARG A 166 -12.59 -8.23 -10.73
CA ARG A 166 -11.69 -9.36 -10.91
C ARG A 166 -11.53 -10.18 -9.62
N SER A 167 -11.39 -9.53 -8.48
CA SER A 167 -11.29 -10.21 -7.18
C SER A 167 -12.55 -11.01 -6.87
N LEU A 168 -13.74 -10.53 -7.24
CA LEU A 168 -14.98 -11.31 -7.09
C LEU A 168 -14.98 -12.60 -7.91
N VAL A 169 -14.41 -12.58 -9.12
CA VAL A 169 -14.25 -13.79 -9.95
C VAL A 169 -13.39 -14.81 -9.22
N LEU A 170 -12.24 -14.39 -8.69
CA LEU A 170 -11.30 -15.25 -7.96
C LEU A 170 -11.96 -15.85 -6.70
N PHE A 171 -12.64 -15.03 -5.90
CA PHE A 171 -13.27 -15.48 -4.65
C PHE A 171 -14.59 -16.21 -4.84
N SER A 172 -15.15 -16.22 -6.06
CA SER A 172 -16.41 -16.92 -6.34
C SER A 172 -16.30 -18.45 -6.27
N GLY A 173 -15.08 -19.01 -6.22
CA GLY A 173 -14.85 -20.44 -6.27
C GLY A 173 -15.31 -21.06 -7.59
N GLY A 174 -15.10 -20.35 -8.71
CA GLY A 174 -15.50 -20.77 -10.05
C GLY A 174 -16.96 -20.52 -10.41
N LYS A 175 -17.79 -20.01 -9.49
CA LYS A 175 -19.21 -19.70 -9.74
C LYS A 175 -19.41 -18.52 -10.70
N ILE A 176 -18.45 -17.60 -10.75
CA ILE A 176 -18.45 -16.47 -11.66
C ILE A 176 -17.28 -16.68 -12.63
N LYS A 177 -17.58 -16.83 -13.92
CA LYS A 177 -16.55 -16.88 -14.97
C LYS A 177 -16.03 -15.48 -15.30
N LEU A 178 -14.75 -15.37 -15.67
CA LEU A 178 -14.15 -14.09 -16.09
C LEU A 178 -14.90 -13.44 -17.26
N SER A 179 -15.27 -14.23 -18.28
CA SER A 179 -16.03 -13.75 -19.45
C SER A 179 -17.41 -13.16 -19.08
N MET A 180 -18.04 -13.69 -18.04
CA MET A 180 -19.31 -13.15 -17.54
C MET A 180 -19.08 -11.77 -16.90
N MET A 181 -18.02 -11.63 -16.10
CA MET A 181 -17.66 -10.35 -15.51
C MET A 181 -17.26 -9.32 -16.58
N GLU A 182 -16.47 -9.71 -17.59
CA GLU A 182 -16.15 -8.86 -18.75
C GLU A 182 -17.41 -8.38 -19.48
N GLY A 183 -18.40 -9.26 -19.65
CA GLY A 183 -19.70 -8.90 -20.20
C GLY A 183 -20.42 -7.84 -19.35
N ILE A 184 -20.42 -8.01 -18.01
CA ILE A 184 -20.98 -7.02 -17.07
C ILE A 184 -20.26 -5.67 -17.17
N ILE A 185 -18.92 -5.66 -17.27
CA ILE A 185 -18.13 -4.43 -17.48
C ILE A 185 -18.52 -3.74 -18.78
N HIS A 186 -18.63 -4.47 -19.89
CA HIS A 186 -19.08 -3.91 -21.16
C HIS A 186 -20.49 -3.32 -21.06
N LEU A 187 -21.42 -3.95 -20.33
CA LEU A 187 -22.75 -3.38 -20.08
C LEU A 187 -22.69 -2.11 -19.23
N CYS A 188 -21.87 -2.10 -18.16
CA CYS A 188 -21.63 -0.89 -17.36
C CYS A 188 -21.11 0.27 -18.23
N ASN A 189 -20.33 -0.05 -19.27
CA ASN A 189 -19.81 0.88 -20.28
C ASN A 189 -20.76 1.20 -21.45
N ARG A 190 -21.98 0.64 -21.49
CA ARG A 190 -22.94 0.78 -22.62
C ARG A 190 -22.44 0.17 -23.94
N HIS A 191 -21.48 -0.76 -23.87
CA HIS A 191 -20.91 -1.48 -25.01
C HIS A 191 -21.67 -2.80 -25.24
N PHE A 192 -22.93 -2.72 -25.66
CA PHE A 192 -23.84 -3.87 -25.74
C PHE A 192 -23.37 -4.98 -26.70
N ARG A 193 -22.80 -4.62 -27.86
CA ARG A 193 -22.30 -5.60 -28.84
C ARG A 193 -21.13 -6.42 -28.29
N GLN A 194 -20.22 -5.75 -27.58
CA GLN A 194 -19.07 -6.38 -26.95
C GLN A 194 -19.49 -7.24 -25.75
N ALA A 195 -20.46 -6.76 -24.95
CA ALA A 195 -21.04 -7.55 -23.86
C ALA A 195 -21.64 -8.86 -24.36
N PHE A 196 -22.44 -8.79 -25.43
CA PHE A 196 -23.04 -9.97 -26.04
C PHE A 196 -21.95 -10.96 -26.48
N LYS A 197 -20.94 -10.49 -27.24
CA LYS A 197 -19.81 -11.35 -27.66
C LYS A 197 -19.14 -12.08 -26.50
N GLN A 198 -18.94 -11.42 -25.36
CA GLN A 198 -18.30 -12.04 -24.19
C GLN A 198 -19.17 -13.10 -23.50
N PHE A 199 -20.48 -12.90 -23.43
CA PHE A 199 -21.39 -13.92 -22.88
C PHE A 199 -21.39 -15.20 -23.72
N PHE A 200 -21.34 -15.10 -25.05
CA PHE A 200 -21.26 -16.27 -25.94
C PHE A 200 -19.90 -16.97 -25.90
N LYS A 201 -18.80 -16.24 -25.62
CA LYS A 201 -17.46 -16.81 -25.47
C LYS A 201 -17.35 -17.69 -24.22
N GLY A 202 -18.08 -17.36 -23.15
CA GLY A 202 -18.08 -18.10 -21.88
C GLY A 202 -18.95 -19.38 -21.85
N GLY A 203 -19.82 -19.58 -22.85
CA GLY A 203 -20.72 -20.73 -22.96
C GLY A 203 -20.13 -21.95 -23.68
N LYS A 204 -18.93 -21.83 -24.26
CA LYS A 204 -18.24 -22.92 -24.98
C LYS A 204 -17.15 -23.63 -24.17
N SER A 205 -17.22 -23.58 -22.84
CA SER A 205 -16.24 -24.22 -21.96
C SER A 205 -16.87 -24.80 -20.71
#